data_AF-A0A7G2M1A4-F1
#
_entry.id   AF-A0A7G2M1A4-F1
#
_cell.length_a   1.000
_cell.length_b   1.000
_cell.length_c   1.000
_cell.angle_alpha   90.00
_cell.angle_beta   90.00
_cell.angle_gamma   90.00
#
_symmetry.space_group_name_H-M   'P 1'
#
loop_
_entity.id
_entity.type
_entity.pdbx_description
1 polymer ?
#
loop_
_entity_poly.entity_id
_entity_poly.type
_entity_poly.pdbx_seq_one_letter_code
_entity_poly.pdbx_strand_id
1 'polypeptide(L)' 'DPLVWQVSELFTDRAAFDAHQTRAAASDWATLTAGITRDYQITSPA' A
#
# COMPACT_ATOMS: atom_id res chain seq x y z
N ASP A 1 4.77 2.76 18.84
CA ASP A 1 4.96 4.18 18.51
C ASP A 1 3.61 4.74 18.09
N PRO A 2 3.05 5.75 18.77
CA PRO A 2 1.71 6.28 18.50
C PRO A 2 1.55 6.91 17.10
N LEU A 3 2.65 7.22 16.40
CA LEU A 3 2.66 7.77 15.04
C LEU A 3 3.05 6.71 13.99
N VAL A 4 2.98 5.43 14.36
CA VAL A 4 3.20 4.31 13.44
C VAL A 4 1.89 3.54 13.28
N TRP A 5 1.41 3.52 12.04
CA TRP A 5 0.23 2.76 11.65
C TRP A 5 0.64 1.51 10.88
N GLN A 6 0.03 0.37 11.21
CA GLN A 6 0.27 -0.91 10.55
C GLN A 6 -0.93 -1.22 9.66
N VAL A 7 -0.65 -1.57 8.40
CA VAL A 7 -1.67 -1.92 7.40
C VAL A 7 -1.32 -3.28 6.82
N SER A 8 -2.32 -4.15 6.67
CA SER A 8 -2.18 -5.46 6.05
C SER A 8 -3.31 -5.68 5.06
N GLU A 9 -2.94 -6.02 3.83
CA GLU A 9 -3.87 -6.23 2.73
C GLU A 9 -3.55 -7.57 2.06
N LEU A 10 -4.60 -8.31 1.68
CA LEU A 10 -4.49 -9.56 0.93
C LEU A 10 -5.18 -9.38 -0.42
N PHE A 11 -4.50 -9.77 -1.49
CA PHE A 11 -4.99 -9.68 -2.86
C PHE A 11 -5.21 -11.07 -3.44
N THR A 12 -6.20 -11.19 -4.33
CA THR A 12 -6.54 -12.47 -4.98
C THR A 12 -5.39 -13.00 -5.84
N ASP A 13 -4.66 -12.08 -6.48
CA ASP A 13 -3.52 -12.37 -7.34
C ASP A 13 -2.67 -11.11 -7.50
N ARG A 14 -1.58 -11.26 -8.26
CA ARG A 14 -0.65 -10.17 -8.57
C ARG A 14 -1.29 -9.05 -9.40
N ALA A 15 -2.21 -9.36 -10.31
CA ALA A 15 -2.84 -8.34 -11.14
C ALA A 15 -3.76 -7.43 -10.32
N ALA A 16 -4.49 -7.99 -9.34
CA ALA A 16 -5.29 -7.23 -8.39
C ALA A 16 -4.44 -6.30 -7.51
N PHE A 17 -3.27 -6.78 -7.07
CA PHE A 17 -2.29 -5.96 -6.34
C PHE A 17 -1.75 -4.81 -7.19
N ASP A 18 -1.29 -5.08 -8.41
CA ASP A 18 -0.72 -4.05 -9.30
C ASP A 18 -1.77 -2.98 -9.69
N ALA A 19 -3.01 -3.41 -9.93
CA ALA A 19 -4.14 -2.50 -10.18
C ALA A 19 -4.46 -1.63 -8.96
N HIS A 20 -4.41 -2.20 -7.75
CA HIS A 20 -4.54 -1.44 -6.51
C HIS A 20 -3.42 -0.40 -6.38
N GLN A 21 -2.16 -0.79 -6.55
CA GLN A 21 -1.00 0.10 -6.41
C GLN A 21 -1.11 1.30 -7.37
N THR A 22 -1.49 1.05 -8.63
CA THR A 22 -1.69 2.10 -9.63
C THR A 22 -2.77 3.09 -9.20
N ARG A 23 -3.93 2.57 -8.76
CA ARG A 23 -5.04 3.43 -8.29
C ARG A 23 -4.67 4.19 -7.03
N ALA A 24 -4.00 3.56 -6.07
CA ALA A 24 -3.59 4.18 -4.82
C ALA A 24 -2.61 5.33 -5.06
N ALA A 25 -1.60 5.13 -5.92
CA ALA A 25 -0.62 6.14 -6.28
C ALA A 25 -1.23 7.36 -7.00
N ALA A 26 -2.31 7.16 -7.75
CA ALA A 26 -3.00 8.23 -8.48
C ALA A 26 -4.01 9.03 -7.63
N SER A 27 -4.19 8.69 -6.35
CA SER A 27 -5.19 9.32 -5.50
C SER A 27 -4.73 10.64 -4.89
N ASP A 28 -5.69 11.54 -4.60
CA ASP A 28 -5.43 12.76 -3.81
C ASP A 28 -4.80 12.42 -2.45
N TRP A 29 -5.20 11.28 -1.87
CA TRP A 29 -4.62 10.77 -0.64
C TRP A 29 -3.11 10.54 -0.74
N ALA A 30 -2.62 9.93 -1.84
CA ALA A 30 -1.20 9.73 -2.05
C ALA A 30 -0.44 11.06 -2.13
N THR A 31 -1.02 12.06 -2.78
CA THR A 31 -0.44 13.42 -2.87
C THR A 31 -0.37 14.08 -1.48
N LEU A 32 -1.48 14.09 -0.74
CA LEU A 32 -1.57 14.74 0.57
C LEU A 32 -0.71 14.06 1.63
N THR A 33 -0.42 12.76 1.46
CA THR A 33 0.37 11.96 2.42
C THR A 33 1.75 11.57 1.91
N ALA A 34 2.27 12.24 0.88
CA ALA A 34 3.58 11.93 0.29
C ALA A 34 4.74 12.04 1.30
N GLY A 35 4.59 12.89 2.34
CA GLY A 35 5.58 13.04 3.40
C GLY A 35 5.58 11.96 4.48
N ILE A 36 4.62 11.02 4.46
CA ILE A 36 4.58 9.89 5.40
C ILE A 36 5.43 8.75 4.86
N THR A 37 6.45 8.33 5.62
CA THR A 37 7.30 7.19 5.28
C THR A 37 6.47 5.92 5.19
N ARG A 38 6.68 5.16 4.12
CA ARG A 38 6.06 3.86 3.88
C ARG A 38 7.13 2.77 3.91
N ASP A 39 6.95 1.81 4.80
CA ASP A 39 7.77 0.60 4.87
C ASP A 39 6.91 -0.58 4.39
N TYR A 40 7.28 -1.17 3.26
CA TYR A 40 6.48 -2.18 2.58
C TYR A 40 7.14 -3.55 2.69
N GLN A 41 6.36 -4.53 3.14
CA GLN A 41 6.69 -5.95 3.00
C GLN A 41 5.65 -6.62 2.09
N ILE A 42 6.09 -7.10 0.93
CA ILE A 42 5.24 -7.85 -0.01
C ILE A 42 5.65 -9.31 0.05
N THR A 43 4.72 -10.18 0.39
CA THR A 43 4.92 -11.63 0.43
C THR A 43 3.99 -12.31 -0.58
N SER A 44 4.34 -13.52 -0.98
CA SER A 44 3.44 -14.42 -1.71
C SER A 44 3.26 -15.70 -0.88
N PRO A 45 2.08 -16.33 -0.92
CA PRO A 45 1.90 -17.65 -0.32
C PRO A 45 2.92 -18.64 -0.90
N ALA A 46 3.35 -19.61 -0.08
CA ALA A 46 4.22 -20.71 -0.51
C ALA A 46 3.49 -21.70 -1.42
#